data_AF-A0A7J5WS67-F1
#
_entry.id   AF-A0A7J5WS67-F1
#
_cell.length_a   1.000
_cell.length_b   1.000
_cell.length_c   1.000
_cell.angle_alpha   90.00
_cell.angle_beta   90.00
_cell.angle_gamma   90.00
#
_symmetry.space_group_name_H-M   'P 1'
#
loop_
_entity.id
_entity.type
_entity.pdbx_description
1 polymer ?
#
loop_
_entity_poly.entity_id
_entity_poly.type
_entity_poly.pdbx_seq_one_letter_code
_entity_poly.pdbx_strand_id
1 'polypeptide(L)'
;MALVVIGTAGCSAGSDEPAPQSSSVSATTHAPTAAPPVPQSSDGIDIERIEYLGPADADPAENWANLYLPAGDHEDGSVPLVTIVHGGGWESRAGAEQFDEMARDLAGRGLAVYNVEYRRVGTGGGWPTTFHDVARALDHVPTMAETHPQLSIDDELVIGHSAGAQLAVWVGTRHRLEDDEVGSRPAFVPSRVVSISGPLDMRYAVNHGNGRVIKQILGGTPEQVPGRYASVDPIQNLDPQLPVILFHGLADDDVNPDNSRHYTAAVRAAGGTAELHLVDGETHTSLVHRQSPAYQQIIERLTAVARAELEKLRDE
;
A
#
# COMPACT_ATOMS: atom_id res chain seq x y z
N MET A 1 2.22 -83.78 13.86
CA MET A 1 1.79 -84.46 12.63
C MET A 1 1.83 -83.41 11.53
N ALA A 2 2.71 -83.59 10.56
CA ALA A 2 2.91 -82.68 9.44
C ALA A 2 1.78 -82.82 8.41
N LEU A 3 1.44 -81.75 7.72
CA LEU A 3 1.48 -81.75 6.25
C LEU A 3 1.60 -80.32 5.71
N VAL A 4 2.61 -80.14 4.87
CA VAL A 4 2.88 -78.99 4.01
C VAL A 4 2.26 -79.29 2.65
N VAL A 5 1.64 -78.29 2.00
CA VAL A 5 1.49 -78.23 0.55
C VAL A 5 1.83 -76.80 0.10
N ILE A 6 2.68 -76.73 -0.93
CA ILE A 6 3.26 -75.55 -1.58
C ILE A 6 2.37 -75.12 -2.75
N GLY A 7 2.27 -73.82 -3.01
CA GLY A 7 1.73 -73.25 -4.25
C GLY A 7 2.20 -71.81 -4.46
N THR A 8 2.74 -71.52 -5.64
CA THR A 8 3.62 -70.42 -6.01
C THR A 8 2.93 -69.19 -6.64
N ALA A 9 3.54 -68.01 -6.42
CA ALA A 9 3.76 -66.85 -7.31
C ALA A 9 2.57 -66.13 -8.01
N GLY A 10 2.54 -64.81 -7.82
CA GLY A 10 1.89 -63.84 -8.71
C GLY A 10 2.00 -62.40 -8.19
N CYS A 11 2.92 -61.60 -8.75
CA CYS A 11 3.00 -60.15 -8.53
C CYS A 11 1.95 -59.41 -9.38
N SER A 12 1.26 -58.40 -8.84
CA SER A 12 1.22 -57.05 -9.44
C SER A 12 0.62 -56.03 -8.47
N ALA A 13 1.19 -54.83 -8.51
CA ALA A 13 0.79 -53.64 -7.78
C ALA A 13 -0.56 -53.07 -8.22
N GLY A 14 -1.15 -52.21 -7.37
CA GLY A 14 -2.27 -51.35 -7.73
C GLY A 14 -3.03 -50.84 -6.50
N SER A 15 -2.46 -49.87 -5.79
CA SER A 15 -3.21 -49.03 -4.82
C SER A 15 -3.48 -47.68 -5.47
N ASP A 16 -4.66 -47.51 -6.03
CA ASP A 16 -5.15 -46.21 -6.54
C ASP A 16 -5.79 -45.44 -5.38
N GLU A 17 -5.02 -44.51 -4.81
CA GLU A 17 -5.52 -43.42 -3.97
C GLU A 17 -5.62 -42.17 -4.85
N PRO A 18 -6.77 -41.47 -4.92
CA PRO A 18 -6.92 -40.35 -5.84
C PRO A 18 -6.12 -39.14 -5.33
N ALA A 19 -5.11 -38.72 -6.09
CA ALA A 19 -4.35 -37.52 -5.85
C ALA A 19 -5.26 -36.26 -5.91
N PRO A 20 -5.06 -35.27 -5.03
CA PRO A 20 -5.79 -34.01 -5.11
C PRO A 20 -5.36 -33.25 -6.36
N GLN A 21 -6.30 -33.01 -7.27
CA GLN A 21 -6.07 -32.20 -8.45
C GLN A 21 -5.90 -30.74 -8.01
N SER A 22 -4.66 -30.25 -7.99
CA SER A 22 -4.37 -28.82 -7.94
C SER A 22 -4.80 -28.22 -9.28
N SER A 23 -5.97 -27.59 -9.31
CA SER A 23 -6.36 -26.74 -10.43
C SER A 23 -5.56 -25.44 -10.36
N SER A 24 -4.35 -25.45 -10.94
CA SER A 24 -3.63 -24.22 -11.26
C SER A 24 -4.32 -23.53 -12.44
N VAL A 25 -5.30 -22.69 -12.14
CA VAL A 25 -5.79 -21.73 -13.12
C VAL A 25 -4.72 -20.64 -13.22
N SER A 26 -3.82 -20.74 -14.20
CA SER A 26 -3.06 -19.58 -14.66
C SER A 26 -4.07 -18.60 -15.27
N ALA A 27 -4.57 -17.69 -14.45
CA ALA A 27 -5.21 -16.49 -14.95
C ALA A 27 -4.10 -15.64 -15.59
N THR A 28 -4.01 -15.68 -16.91
CA THR A 28 -3.36 -14.61 -17.66
C THR A 28 -4.20 -13.36 -17.44
N THR A 29 -3.85 -12.56 -16.43
CA THR A 29 -4.38 -11.21 -16.24
C THR A 29 -3.91 -10.37 -17.43
N HIS A 30 -4.82 -10.08 -18.35
CA HIS A 30 -4.55 -9.06 -19.36
C HIS A 30 -4.49 -7.71 -18.67
N ALA A 31 -3.43 -6.95 -18.95
CA ALA A 31 -3.35 -5.56 -18.53
C ALA A 31 -4.61 -4.80 -18.97
N PRO A 32 -5.19 -3.94 -18.12
CA PRO A 32 -6.34 -3.15 -18.50
C PRO A 32 -5.97 -2.26 -19.68
N THR A 33 -6.86 -2.18 -20.66
CA THR A 33 -6.69 -1.35 -21.86
C THR A 33 -7.24 0.06 -21.69
N ALA A 34 -7.97 0.31 -20.59
CA ALA A 34 -8.53 1.61 -20.23
C ALA A 34 -8.75 1.66 -18.72
N ALA A 35 -8.79 2.88 -18.17
CA ALA A 35 -9.09 3.09 -16.77
C ALA A 35 -10.56 2.71 -16.45
N PRO A 36 -10.85 2.29 -15.21
CA PRO A 36 -12.23 2.13 -14.78
C PRO A 36 -12.96 3.49 -14.82
N PRO A 37 -14.29 3.49 -15.03
CA PRO A 37 -15.10 4.70 -14.93
C PRO A 37 -14.87 5.43 -13.60
N VAL A 38 -14.94 6.75 -13.63
CA VAL A 38 -14.94 7.55 -12.39
C VAL A 38 -16.15 7.14 -11.54
N PRO A 39 -15.97 6.84 -10.25
CA PRO A 39 -17.08 6.57 -9.35
C PRO A 39 -18.09 7.72 -9.35
N GLN A 40 -19.36 7.40 -9.25
CA GLN A 40 -20.40 8.43 -9.28
C GLN A 40 -20.33 9.32 -8.03
N SER A 41 -20.40 10.64 -8.23
CA SER A 41 -20.68 11.57 -7.14
C SER A 41 -21.98 11.16 -6.43
N SER A 42 -22.02 11.38 -5.13
CA SER A 42 -23.19 11.10 -4.27
C SER A 42 -23.45 12.29 -3.38
N ASP A 43 -24.63 12.37 -2.75
CA ASP A 43 -25.02 13.52 -1.92
C ASP A 43 -23.93 13.88 -0.89
N GLY A 44 -23.25 15.00 -1.13
CA GLY A 44 -22.19 15.54 -0.27
C GLY A 44 -20.74 15.24 -0.69
N ILE A 45 -20.50 14.50 -1.78
CA ILE A 45 -19.14 14.19 -2.27
C ILE A 45 -19.07 14.32 -3.79
N ASP A 46 -18.19 15.21 -4.25
CA ASP A 46 -17.81 15.36 -5.65
C ASP A 46 -16.60 14.48 -5.96
N ILE A 47 -16.62 13.80 -7.10
CA ILE A 47 -15.53 12.89 -7.51
C ILE A 47 -15.08 13.24 -8.90
N GLU A 48 -13.79 13.46 -9.06
CA GLU A 48 -13.17 13.73 -10.34
C GLU A 48 -11.91 12.90 -10.57
N ARG A 49 -11.50 12.80 -11.84
CA ARG A 49 -10.31 12.07 -12.27
C ARG A 49 -9.17 13.06 -12.48
N ILE A 50 -8.06 12.81 -11.79
CA ILE A 50 -6.80 13.52 -11.94
C ILE A 50 -5.82 12.65 -12.74
N GLU A 51 -5.25 13.21 -13.79
CA GLU A 51 -4.14 12.63 -14.53
C GLU A 51 -2.85 13.31 -14.05
N TYR A 52 -2.02 12.58 -13.30
CA TYR A 52 -0.82 13.15 -12.67
C TYR A 52 0.46 13.02 -13.51
N LEU A 53 0.37 12.36 -14.66
CA LEU A 53 1.43 12.28 -15.66
C LEU A 53 0.97 12.88 -16.99
N GLY A 54 1.91 13.48 -17.72
CA GLY A 54 1.62 13.98 -19.06
C GLY A 54 1.43 12.84 -20.08
N PRO A 55 0.75 13.09 -21.21
CA PRO A 55 0.39 12.04 -22.19
C PRO A 55 1.56 11.25 -22.80
N ALA A 56 2.78 11.79 -22.74
CA ALA A 56 3.97 11.11 -23.27
C ALA A 56 4.50 10.00 -22.35
N ASP A 57 4.26 10.12 -21.04
CA ASP A 57 4.82 9.23 -20.01
C ASP A 57 3.76 8.33 -19.35
N ALA A 58 2.49 8.75 -19.45
CA ALA A 58 1.35 8.10 -18.84
C ALA A 58 0.92 6.83 -19.60
N ASP A 59 0.58 5.79 -18.83
CA ASP A 59 -0.42 4.81 -19.25
C ASP A 59 -1.78 5.25 -18.69
N PRO A 60 -2.73 5.72 -19.52
CA PRO A 60 -3.99 6.26 -19.03
C PRO A 60 -4.85 5.20 -18.31
N ALA A 61 -4.58 3.91 -18.47
CA ALA A 61 -5.27 2.86 -17.72
C ALA A 61 -4.77 2.73 -16.27
N GLU A 62 -3.53 3.14 -15.99
CA GLU A 62 -2.81 2.86 -14.75
C GLU A 62 -2.24 4.11 -14.07
N ASN A 63 -2.23 5.26 -14.73
CA ASN A 63 -1.66 6.51 -14.20
C ASN A 63 -2.72 7.58 -14.03
N TRP A 64 -3.49 7.42 -12.96
CA TRP A 64 -4.56 8.33 -12.60
C TRP A 64 -4.85 8.29 -11.10
N ALA A 65 -5.60 9.27 -10.62
CA ALA A 65 -6.17 9.23 -9.29
C ALA A 65 -7.62 9.73 -9.34
N ASN A 66 -8.47 9.21 -8.46
CA ASN A 66 -9.77 9.82 -8.21
C ASN A 66 -9.63 10.77 -7.02
N LEU A 67 -9.98 12.04 -7.19
CA LEU A 67 -10.06 13.02 -6.12
C LEU A 67 -11.51 13.06 -5.60
N TYR A 68 -11.69 12.71 -4.33
CA TYR A 68 -12.97 12.78 -3.62
C TYR A 68 -12.96 14.07 -2.79
N LEU A 69 -13.90 14.96 -3.06
CA LEU A 69 -14.01 16.25 -2.42
C LEU A 69 -15.33 16.32 -1.64
N PRO A 70 -15.33 16.83 -0.40
CA PRO A 70 -16.57 17.21 0.27
C PRO A 70 -17.27 18.28 -0.59
N ALA A 71 -18.54 18.06 -0.93
CA ALA A 71 -19.29 18.99 -1.78
C ALA A 71 -19.54 20.33 -1.08
N GLY A 72 -19.81 21.37 -1.88
CA GLY A 72 -20.10 22.73 -1.41
C GLY A 72 -18.90 23.67 -1.48
N ASP A 73 -19.12 24.92 -1.09
CA ASP A 73 -18.08 25.94 -1.08
C ASP A 73 -17.21 25.78 0.17
N HIS A 74 -15.89 25.75 -0.02
CA HIS A 74 -14.89 25.68 1.05
C HIS A 74 -13.95 26.87 0.92
N GLU A 75 -13.43 27.35 2.04
CA GLU A 75 -12.38 28.38 2.04
C GLU A 75 -11.08 27.79 1.49
N ASP A 76 -10.24 28.64 0.89
CA ASP A 76 -8.91 28.25 0.43
C ASP A 76 -8.10 27.62 1.59
N GLY A 77 -7.46 26.49 1.33
CA GLY A 77 -6.64 25.77 2.30
C GLY A 77 -7.39 25.20 3.51
N SER A 78 -8.72 25.07 3.46
CA SER A 78 -9.53 24.62 4.61
C SER A 78 -9.81 23.11 4.65
N VAL A 79 -9.58 22.39 3.55
CA VAL A 79 -9.90 20.95 3.42
C VAL A 79 -8.60 20.12 3.46
N PRO A 80 -8.30 19.41 4.56
CA PRO A 80 -7.09 18.58 4.65
C PRO A 80 -7.05 17.49 3.58
N LEU A 81 -5.91 17.36 2.92
CA LEU A 81 -5.67 16.33 1.91
C LEU A 81 -5.21 15.00 2.54
N VAL A 82 -5.80 13.91 2.06
CA VAL A 82 -5.38 12.55 2.34
C VAL A 82 -5.08 11.84 1.03
N THR A 83 -3.86 11.34 0.86
CA THR A 83 -3.52 10.48 -0.28
C THR A 83 -3.63 9.01 0.12
N ILE A 84 -4.29 8.19 -0.70
CA ILE A 84 -4.37 6.73 -0.48
C ILE A 84 -3.55 6.02 -1.56
N VAL A 85 -2.65 5.14 -1.13
CA VAL A 85 -1.89 4.24 -1.99
C VAL A 85 -2.32 2.81 -1.73
N HIS A 86 -2.98 2.20 -2.72
CA HIS A 86 -3.55 0.86 -2.56
C HIS A 86 -2.48 -0.24 -2.54
N GLY A 87 -2.84 -1.38 -1.94
CA GLY A 87 -2.03 -2.60 -1.87
C GLY A 87 -2.18 -3.51 -3.09
N GLY A 88 -2.09 -4.83 -2.88
CA GLY A 88 -2.18 -5.81 -3.97
C GLY A 88 -0.86 -6.50 -4.30
N GLY A 89 0.16 -6.37 -3.45
CA GLY A 89 1.47 -7.01 -3.66
C GLY A 89 2.22 -6.48 -4.87
N TRP A 90 1.99 -5.22 -5.25
CA TRP A 90 2.53 -4.60 -6.47
C TRP A 90 2.23 -5.38 -7.76
N GLU A 91 1.16 -6.16 -7.77
CA GLU A 91 0.68 -6.92 -8.93
C GLU A 91 -0.66 -6.38 -9.38
N SER A 92 -0.95 -6.47 -10.68
CA SER A 92 -2.25 -6.07 -11.24
C SER A 92 -3.34 -7.12 -10.95
N ARG A 93 -3.67 -7.27 -9.66
CA ARG A 93 -4.79 -8.07 -9.14
C ARG A 93 -5.84 -7.21 -8.41
N ALA A 94 -5.51 -5.94 -8.24
CA ALA A 94 -6.06 -5.03 -7.24
C ALA A 94 -5.70 -3.60 -7.68
N GLY A 95 -6.69 -2.72 -7.88
CA GLY A 95 -6.51 -1.30 -8.16
C GLY A 95 -7.04 -0.40 -7.04
N ALA A 96 -6.98 0.90 -7.29
CA ALA A 96 -7.42 1.96 -6.39
C ALA A 96 -8.90 1.86 -6.02
N GLU A 97 -9.74 1.22 -6.86
CA GLU A 97 -11.18 1.04 -6.58
C GLU A 97 -11.49 0.31 -5.27
N GLN A 98 -10.55 -0.50 -4.76
CA GLN A 98 -10.71 -1.16 -3.45
C GLN A 98 -10.82 -0.16 -2.29
N PHE A 99 -10.33 1.06 -2.47
CA PHE A 99 -10.35 2.11 -1.46
C PHE A 99 -11.48 3.12 -1.68
N ASP A 100 -12.38 2.92 -2.65
CA ASP A 100 -13.51 3.82 -2.92
C ASP A 100 -14.38 4.04 -1.67
N GLU A 101 -14.66 2.97 -0.92
CA GLU A 101 -15.48 3.06 0.29
C GLU A 101 -14.77 3.84 1.41
N MET A 102 -13.46 3.65 1.58
CA MET A 102 -12.65 4.39 2.54
C MET A 102 -12.52 5.86 2.15
N ALA A 103 -12.29 6.13 0.86
CA ALA A 103 -12.21 7.49 0.33
C ALA A 103 -13.52 8.24 0.56
N ARG A 104 -14.67 7.59 0.34
CA ARG A 104 -15.99 8.18 0.66
C ARG A 104 -16.19 8.43 2.15
N ASP A 105 -15.76 7.51 3.01
CA ASP A 105 -15.91 7.69 4.47
C ASP A 105 -15.05 8.84 5.00
N LEU A 106 -13.84 9.01 4.47
CA LEU A 106 -12.96 10.13 4.80
C LEU A 106 -13.50 11.45 4.20
N ALA A 107 -13.99 11.44 2.95
CA ALA A 107 -14.60 12.61 2.33
C ALA A 107 -15.88 13.05 3.04
N GLY A 108 -16.74 12.12 3.46
CA GLY A 108 -17.90 12.39 4.30
C GLY A 108 -17.55 12.96 5.68
N ARG A 109 -16.27 12.90 6.09
CA ARG A 109 -15.72 13.52 7.31
C ARG A 109 -15.01 14.85 7.03
N GLY A 110 -15.20 15.42 5.84
CA GLY A 110 -14.70 16.74 5.47
C GLY A 110 -13.20 16.75 5.13
N LEU A 111 -12.68 15.66 4.58
CA LEU A 111 -11.31 15.54 4.07
C LEU A 111 -11.35 15.44 2.54
N ALA A 112 -10.34 15.95 1.84
CA ALA A 112 -10.14 15.62 0.44
C ALA A 112 -9.36 14.31 0.35
N VAL A 113 -9.72 13.43 -0.58
CA VAL A 113 -9.01 12.15 -0.74
C VAL A 113 -8.49 12.00 -2.16
N TYR A 114 -7.17 11.89 -2.30
CA TYR A 114 -6.48 11.60 -3.55
C TYR A 114 -6.15 10.10 -3.62
N ASN A 115 -7.03 9.31 -4.25
CA ASN A 115 -6.91 7.85 -4.32
C ASN A 115 -6.14 7.44 -5.59
N VAL A 116 -4.89 7.02 -5.44
CA VAL A 116 -3.92 6.90 -6.53
C VAL A 116 -3.86 5.49 -7.11
N GLU A 117 -4.03 5.39 -8.42
CA GLU A 117 -3.68 4.22 -9.24
C GLU A 117 -2.26 4.39 -9.80
N TYR A 118 -1.48 3.32 -9.90
CA TYR A 118 -0.12 3.33 -10.43
C TYR A 118 0.22 2.03 -11.18
N ARG A 119 1.18 2.05 -12.12
CA ARG A 119 1.56 0.82 -12.83
C ARG A 119 2.18 -0.20 -11.89
N ARG A 120 1.81 -1.47 -12.07
CA ARG A 120 2.24 -2.61 -11.26
C ARG A 120 2.88 -3.69 -12.11
N VAL A 121 3.46 -4.70 -11.46
CA VAL A 121 3.96 -5.87 -12.19
C VAL A 121 2.79 -6.55 -12.92
N GLY A 122 2.96 -6.73 -14.22
CA GLY A 122 1.92 -7.21 -15.14
C GLY A 122 1.32 -6.11 -16.03
N THR A 123 1.47 -4.83 -15.65
CA THR A 123 0.91 -3.66 -16.36
C THR A 123 1.96 -2.58 -16.66
N GLY A 124 3.19 -3.01 -16.94
CA GLY A 124 4.31 -2.09 -17.24
C GLY A 124 4.99 -1.48 -16.01
N GLY A 125 4.56 -1.84 -14.80
CA GLY A 125 5.22 -1.51 -13.54
C GLY A 125 6.38 -2.45 -13.21
N GLY A 126 6.75 -2.51 -11.92
CA GLY A 126 7.98 -3.14 -11.46
C GLY A 126 9.06 -2.11 -11.15
N TRP A 127 10.24 -2.58 -10.79
CA TRP A 127 11.40 -1.69 -10.66
C TRP A 127 11.85 -1.12 -12.03
N PRO A 128 12.06 0.20 -12.17
CA PRO A 128 11.77 1.28 -11.21
C PRO A 128 10.40 1.95 -11.42
N THR A 129 9.67 1.59 -12.49
CA THR A 129 8.45 2.26 -12.96
C THR A 129 7.39 2.46 -11.87
N THR A 130 7.07 1.43 -11.06
CA THR A 130 6.07 1.55 -9.99
C THR A 130 6.44 2.64 -8.98
N PHE A 131 7.71 2.71 -8.61
CA PHE A 131 8.21 3.72 -7.68
C PHE A 131 8.18 5.12 -8.31
N HIS A 132 8.57 5.23 -9.59
CA HIS A 132 8.43 6.50 -10.32
C HIS A 132 6.99 6.98 -10.40
N ASP A 133 6.04 6.09 -10.71
CA ASP A 133 4.63 6.49 -10.82
C ASP A 133 4.09 7.05 -9.51
N VAL A 134 4.35 6.37 -8.39
CA VAL A 134 3.89 6.81 -7.07
C VAL A 134 4.62 8.08 -6.62
N ALA A 135 5.93 8.19 -6.86
CA ALA A 135 6.68 9.43 -6.64
C ALA A 135 6.08 10.61 -7.42
N ARG A 136 5.75 10.40 -8.70
CA ARG A 136 5.20 11.44 -9.57
C ARG A 136 3.77 11.81 -9.22
N ALA A 137 2.96 10.88 -8.71
CA ALA A 137 1.64 11.18 -8.16
C ALA A 137 1.73 12.14 -6.97
N LEU A 138 2.64 11.88 -6.02
CA LEU A 138 2.86 12.80 -4.89
C LEU A 138 3.48 14.14 -5.34
N ASP A 139 4.43 14.10 -6.28
CA ASP A 139 5.04 15.32 -6.82
C ASP A 139 4.04 16.19 -7.61
N HIS A 140 2.85 15.67 -7.95
CA HIS A 140 1.77 16.41 -8.60
C HIS A 140 0.87 17.16 -7.61
N VAL A 141 0.92 16.85 -6.31
CA VAL A 141 0.08 17.47 -5.27
C VAL A 141 0.12 19.01 -5.30
N PRO A 142 1.29 19.69 -5.43
CA PRO A 142 1.33 21.15 -5.55
C PRO A 142 0.55 21.67 -6.76
N THR A 143 0.68 21.02 -7.92
CA THR A 143 -0.05 21.40 -9.14
C THR A 143 -1.55 21.14 -8.99
N MET A 144 -1.95 20.05 -8.35
CA MET A 144 -3.36 19.77 -8.06
C MET A 144 -3.97 20.84 -7.14
N ALA A 145 -3.21 21.34 -6.15
CA ALA A 145 -3.65 22.39 -5.24
C ALA A 145 -3.80 23.76 -5.93
N GLU A 146 -3.10 24.02 -7.03
CA GLU A 146 -3.29 25.24 -7.84
C GLU A 146 -4.69 25.29 -8.49
N THR A 147 -5.26 24.15 -8.88
CA THR A 147 -6.61 24.07 -9.45
C THR A 147 -7.70 23.76 -8.42
N HIS A 148 -7.30 23.34 -7.21
CA HIS A 148 -8.18 23.05 -6.09
C HIS A 148 -7.74 23.83 -4.86
N PRO A 149 -7.94 25.16 -4.84
CA PRO A 149 -7.40 26.03 -3.80
C PRO A 149 -7.94 25.72 -2.41
N GLN A 150 -9.07 25.02 -2.29
CA GLN A 150 -9.61 24.55 -1.01
C GLN A 150 -8.74 23.49 -0.31
N LEU A 151 -7.83 22.84 -1.04
CA LEU A 151 -6.96 21.80 -0.48
C LEU A 151 -5.91 22.39 0.45
N SER A 152 -5.82 21.83 1.65
CA SER A 152 -4.71 22.04 2.58
C SER A 152 -3.70 20.90 2.42
N ILE A 153 -2.53 21.22 1.86
CA ILE A 153 -1.49 20.23 1.54
C ILE A 153 -0.28 20.26 2.49
N ASP A 154 -0.12 21.32 3.29
CA ASP A 154 1.01 21.47 4.22
C ASP A 154 1.04 20.35 5.27
N ASP A 155 -0.15 19.83 5.62
CA ASP A 155 -0.35 18.78 6.60
C ASP A 155 -0.90 17.49 5.98
N GLU A 156 -0.57 17.21 4.70
CA GLU A 156 -1.07 16.01 4.00
C GLU A 156 -0.73 14.73 4.78
N LEU A 157 -1.74 13.86 4.91
CA LEU A 157 -1.62 12.48 5.36
C LEU A 157 -1.55 11.53 4.16
N VAL A 158 -0.54 10.67 4.10
CA VAL A 158 -0.52 9.54 3.16
C VAL A 158 -0.89 8.25 3.89
N ILE A 159 -1.87 7.53 3.39
CA ILE A 159 -2.31 6.23 3.88
C ILE A 159 -1.90 5.19 2.85
N GLY A 160 -1.37 4.06 3.31
CA GLY A 160 -1.19 2.92 2.43
C GLY A 160 -1.57 1.61 3.10
N HIS A 161 -1.92 0.63 2.27
CA HIS A 161 -2.18 -0.75 2.69
C HIS A 161 -1.20 -1.73 2.04
N SER A 162 -0.65 -2.68 2.80
CA SER A 162 0.21 -3.74 2.28
C SER A 162 1.38 -3.16 1.45
N ALA A 163 1.51 -3.55 0.18
CA ALA A 163 2.42 -2.95 -0.79
C ALA A 163 2.35 -1.41 -0.85
N GLY A 164 1.13 -0.86 -0.82
CA GLY A 164 0.90 0.58 -0.79
C GLY A 164 1.33 1.22 0.53
N ALA A 165 1.31 0.48 1.64
CA ALA A 165 1.80 0.97 2.94
C ALA A 165 3.33 1.12 2.95
N GLN A 166 4.05 0.21 2.27
CA GLN A 166 5.48 0.38 2.02
C GLN A 166 5.73 1.62 1.15
N LEU A 167 4.99 1.78 0.05
CA LEU A 167 5.11 2.94 -0.83
C LEU A 167 4.80 4.26 -0.10
N ALA A 168 3.76 4.28 0.74
CA ALA A 168 3.33 5.44 1.54
C ALA A 168 4.43 5.91 2.51
N VAL A 169 5.08 4.99 3.21
CA VAL A 169 6.18 5.34 4.10
C VAL A 169 7.41 5.78 3.30
N TRP A 170 7.73 5.08 2.21
CA TRP A 170 8.85 5.43 1.33
C TRP A 170 8.70 6.82 0.72
N VAL A 171 7.51 7.23 0.24
CA VAL A 171 7.32 8.58 -0.33
C VAL A 171 7.57 9.69 0.68
N GLY A 172 7.30 9.45 1.96
CA GLY A 172 7.57 10.39 3.05
C GLY A 172 9.06 10.61 3.32
N THR A 173 9.92 9.68 2.91
CA THR A 173 11.37 9.72 3.20
C THR A 173 12.21 10.05 1.97
N ARG A 174 11.61 10.27 0.79
CA ARG A 174 12.31 10.52 -0.49
C ARG A 174 13.28 11.70 -0.47
N HIS A 175 13.00 12.71 0.36
CA HIS A 175 13.85 13.89 0.49
C HIS A 175 15.21 13.61 1.17
N ARG A 176 15.37 12.41 1.73
CA ARG A 176 16.62 11.94 2.35
C ARG A 176 17.45 11.02 1.45
N LEU A 177 16.89 10.63 0.29
CA LEU A 177 17.57 9.79 -0.69
C LEU A 177 18.66 10.58 -1.42
N GLU A 178 19.68 9.88 -1.89
CA GLU A 178 20.72 10.45 -2.74
C GLU A 178 20.18 10.80 -4.13
N ASP A 179 20.84 11.74 -4.82
CA ASP A 179 20.34 12.35 -6.07
C ASP A 179 20.11 11.34 -7.22
N ASP A 180 20.79 10.19 -7.21
CA ASP A 180 20.70 9.15 -8.24
C ASP A 180 19.71 8.02 -7.88
N GLU A 181 19.09 8.06 -6.70
CA GLU A 181 18.12 7.07 -6.25
C GLU A 181 16.73 7.28 -6.87
N VAL A 182 15.95 6.20 -6.91
CA VAL A 182 14.59 6.24 -7.47
C VAL A 182 13.71 7.18 -6.65
N GLY A 183 13.02 8.10 -7.32
CA GLY A 183 12.09 9.03 -6.68
C GLY A 183 12.73 10.12 -5.81
N SER A 184 14.06 10.28 -5.83
CA SER A 184 14.78 11.35 -5.12
C SER A 184 14.40 12.75 -5.63
N ARG A 185 14.78 13.78 -4.87
CA ARG A 185 14.45 15.20 -5.12
C ARG A 185 12.94 15.43 -5.31
N PRO A 186 12.12 15.04 -4.33
CA PRO A 186 10.68 15.20 -4.42
C PRO A 186 10.29 16.67 -4.56
N ALA A 187 9.27 16.95 -5.38
CA ALA A 187 8.64 18.27 -5.42
C ALA A 187 7.72 18.49 -4.22
N PHE A 188 7.31 17.40 -3.58
CA PHE A 188 6.39 17.41 -2.44
C PHE A 188 6.72 16.28 -1.45
N VAL A 189 6.68 16.60 -0.16
CA VAL A 189 6.94 15.67 0.94
C VAL A 189 5.74 15.69 1.89
N PRO A 190 5.06 14.54 2.12
CA PRO A 190 3.95 14.49 3.05
C PRO A 190 4.41 14.68 4.50
N SER A 191 3.53 15.23 5.34
CA SER A 191 3.86 15.57 6.73
C SER A 191 3.75 14.37 7.70
N ARG A 192 2.93 13.37 7.35
CA ARG A 192 2.56 12.25 8.20
C ARG A 192 2.10 11.04 7.37
N VAL A 193 2.31 9.84 7.90
CA VAL A 193 1.97 8.60 7.19
C VAL A 193 1.20 7.64 8.10
N VAL A 194 0.19 6.96 7.53
CA VAL A 194 -0.43 5.78 8.12
C VAL A 194 -0.11 4.54 7.29
N SER A 195 0.45 3.52 7.92
CA SER A 195 0.76 2.21 7.35
C SER A 195 -0.22 1.16 7.86
N ILE A 196 -0.98 0.53 6.96
CA ILE A 196 -1.88 -0.58 7.31
C ILE A 196 -1.29 -1.88 6.74
N SER A 197 -0.85 -2.80 7.61
CA SER A 197 -0.23 -4.09 7.25
C SER A 197 0.95 -4.00 6.26
N GLY A 198 1.82 -3.00 6.41
CA GLY A 198 2.94 -2.76 5.49
C GLY A 198 4.19 -3.62 5.73
N PRO A 199 4.88 -4.10 4.66
CA PRO A 199 6.21 -4.69 4.73
C PRO A 199 7.27 -3.58 4.76
N LEU A 200 7.40 -2.91 5.91
CA LEU A 200 8.32 -1.81 6.18
C LEU A 200 9.76 -2.23 6.52
N ASP A 201 9.99 -3.52 6.78
CA ASP A 201 11.28 -4.21 6.77
C ASP A 201 11.25 -5.25 5.64
N MET A 202 11.57 -4.80 4.43
CA MET A 202 11.41 -5.62 3.22
C MET A 202 12.38 -6.80 3.23
N ARG A 203 13.61 -6.62 3.75
CA ARG A 203 14.59 -7.71 3.86
C ARG A 203 14.11 -8.83 4.80
N TYR A 204 13.48 -8.50 5.92
CA TYR A 204 12.82 -9.47 6.79
C TYR A 204 11.62 -10.14 6.10
N ALA A 205 10.75 -9.33 5.47
CA ALA A 205 9.53 -9.81 4.83
C ALA A 205 9.77 -10.82 3.70
N VAL A 206 10.93 -10.76 3.01
CA VAL A 206 11.30 -11.75 1.99
C VAL A 206 11.26 -13.19 2.50
N ASN A 207 11.53 -13.42 3.79
CA ASN A 207 11.57 -14.75 4.39
C ASN A 207 10.45 -15.03 5.40
N HIS A 208 9.64 -14.03 5.74
CA HIS A 208 8.62 -14.10 6.81
C HIS A 208 7.25 -13.62 6.34
N GLY A 209 6.91 -13.88 5.09
CA GLY A 209 5.65 -13.49 4.46
C GLY A 209 5.66 -13.87 2.99
N ASN A 210 4.89 -13.14 2.18
CA ASN A 210 4.87 -13.33 0.73
C ASN A 210 6.11 -12.75 0.03
N GLY A 211 7.29 -13.32 0.30
CA GLY A 211 8.55 -12.85 -0.27
C GLY A 211 8.64 -12.92 -1.81
N ARG A 212 7.76 -13.68 -2.47
CA ARG A 212 7.68 -13.74 -3.93
C ARG A 212 7.41 -12.36 -4.52
N VAL A 213 6.39 -11.65 -4.00
CA VAL A 213 6.00 -10.35 -4.56
C VAL A 213 7.10 -9.30 -4.37
N ILE A 214 7.80 -9.33 -3.23
CA ILE A 214 8.94 -8.43 -2.94
C ILE A 214 10.09 -8.67 -3.92
N LYS A 215 10.47 -9.93 -4.14
CA LYS A 215 11.51 -10.28 -5.11
C LYS A 215 11.13 -9.87 -6.53
N GLN A 216 9.84 -9.94 -6.87
CA GLN A 216 9.33 -9.61 -8.19
C GLN A 216 9.30 -8.10 -8.45
N ILE A 217 8.78 -7.29 -7.51
CA ILE A 217 8.75 -5.84 -7.65
C ILE A 217 10.17 -5.25 -7.71
N LEU A 218 11.11 -5.77 -6.92
CA LEU A 218 12.51 -5.31 -6.93
C LEU A 218 13.38 -5.99 -8.00
N GLY A 219 12.89 -7.03 -8.67
CA GLY A 219 13.62 -7.77 -9.70
C GLY A 219 14.81 -8.59 -9.17
N GLY A 220 14.78 -9.05 -7.92
CA GLY A 220 15.81 -9.88 -7.31
C GLY A 220 15.70 -10.05 -5.79
N THR A 221 16.51 -10.94 -5.23
CA THR A 221 16.67 -11.09 -3.77
C THR A 221 17.49 -9.94 -3.17
N PRO A 222 17.47 -9.74 -1.83
CA PRO A 222 18.28 -8.74 -1.15
C PRO A 222 19.80 -8.85 -1.43
N GLU A 223 20.28 -10.03 -1.80
CA GLU A 223 21.68 -10.30 -2.17
C GLU A 223 21.96 -9.98 -3.65
N GLN A 224 20.97 -10.16 -4.52
CA GLN A 224 21.11 -9.92 -5.97
C GLN A 224 21.01 -8.44 -6.32
N VAL A 225 20.13 -7.69 -5.63
CA VAL A 225 19.87 -6.27 -5.91
C VAL A 225 19.90 -5.41 -4.64
N PRO A 226 20.98 -5.47 -3.82
CA PRO A 226 21.02 -4.83 -2.50
C PRO A 226 20.74 -3.32 -2.54
N GLY A 227 21.22 -2.62 -3.57
CA GLY A 227 20.98 -1.18 -3.73
C GLY A 227 19.50 -0.83 -3.93
N ARG A 228 18.71 -1.71 -4.58
CA ARG A 228 17.27 -1.47 -4.76
C ARG A 228 16.53 -1.57 -3.44
N TYR A 229 16.87 -2.56 -2.60
CA TYR A 229 16.31 -2.66 -1.26
C TYR A 229 16.70 -1.45 -0.42
N ALA A 230 17.99 -1.08 -0.40
CA ALA A 230 18.45 0.10 0.34
C ALA A 230 17.69 1.38 -0.05
N SER A 231 17.31 1.53 -1.32
CA SER A 231 16.65 2.73 -1.84
C SER A 231 15.16 2.86 -1.48
N VAL A 232 14.45 1.74 -1.26
CA VAL A 232 12.99 1.76 -1.08
C VAL A 232 12.49 1.04 0.17
N ASP A 233 13.35 0.32 0.90
CA ASP A 233 13.00 -0.35 2.15
C ASP A 233 12.86 0.69 3.28
N PRO A 234 11.64 0.91 3.84
CA PRO A 234 11.42 1.98 4.80
C PRO A 234 12.30 1.90 6.04
N ILE A 235 12.59 0.71 6.58
CA ILE A 235 13.43 0.55 7.77
C ILE A 235 14.88 0.98 7.53
N GLN A 236 15.31 1.02 6.26
CA GLN A 236 16.64 1.49 5.88
C GLN A 236 16.69 3.02 5.63
N ASN A 237 15.53 3.66 5.48
CA ASN A 237 15.38 5.07 5.10
C ASN A 237 14.59 5.87 6.14
N LEU A 238 14.90 5.67 7.43
CA LEU A 238 14.15 6.33 8.51
C LEU A 238 14.29 7.86 8.45
N ASP A 239 13.17 8.54 8.70
CA ASP A 239 13.14 9.94 9.07
C ASP A 239 12.49 10.09 10.46
N PRO A 240 13.28 10.44 11.50
CA PRO A 240 12.73 10.69 12.83
C PRO A 240 11.71 11.83 12.90
N GLN A 241 11.69 12.74 11.91
CA GLN A 241 10.75 13.86 11.87
C GLN A 241 9.38 13.49 11.28
N LEU A 242 9.27 12.34 10.62
CA LEU A 242 8.03 11.84 10.03
C LEU A 242 7.28 10.97 11.05
N PRO A 243 6.14 11.42 11.61
CA PRO A 243 5.31 10.56 12.42
C PRO A 243 4.68 9.46 11.55
N VAL A 244 4.80 8.21 12.00
CA VAL A 244 4.19 7.05 11.33
C VAL A 244 3.25 6.33 12.29
N ILE A 245 1.98 6.23 11.89
CA ILE A 245 0.97 5.45 12.61
C ILE A 245 0.81 4.12 11.89
N LEU A 246 0.85 3.01 12.62
CA LEU A 246 0.82 1.66 12.08
C LEU A 246 -0.38 0.91 12.62
N PHE A 247 -1.15 0.28 11.72
CA PHE A 247 -2.17 -0.71 12.07
C PHE A 247 -1.76 -2.06 11.49
N HIS A 248 -1.81 -3.12 12.29
CA HIS A 248 -1.48 -4.47 11.83
C HIS A 248 -2.37 -5.52 12.49
N GLY A 249 -2.97 -6.40 11.69
CA GLY A 249 -3.79 -7.50 12.18
C GLY A 249 -2.92 -8.63 12.74
N LEU A 250 -3.24 -9.19 13.90
CA LEU A 250 -2.46 -10.29 14.48
C LEU A 250 -2.70 -11.64 13.78
N ALA A 251 -3.75 -11.74 12.95
CA ALA A 251 -4.03 -12.90 12.10
C ALA A 251 -3.63 -12.65 10.63
N ASP A 252 -2.75 -11.66 10.37
CA ASP A 252 -2.17 -11.41 9.06
C ASP A 252 -1.22 -12.55 8.64
N ASP A 253 -1.53 -13.21 7.53
CA ASP A 253 -0.78 -14.33 6.96
C ASP A 253 0.02 -13.95 5.70
N ASP A 254 -0.14 -12.73 5.20
CA ASP A 254 0.56 -12.21 4.02
C ASP A 254 1.82 -11.42 4.43
N VAL A 255 1.68 -10.56 5.44
CA VAL A 255 2.77 -9.77 6.04
C VAL A 255 2.81 -10.07 7.53
N ASN A 256 3.94 -10.59 8.02
CA ASN A 256 4.07 -10.88 9.44
C ASN A 256 4.03 -9.59 10.29
N PRO A 257 3.21 -9.52 11.37
CA PRO A 257 3.10 -8.34 12.25
C PRO A 257 4.42 -7.88 12.88
N ASP A 258 5.41 -8.77 13.02
CA ASP A 258 6.75 -8.41 13.48
C ASP A 258 7.42 -7.39 12.55
N ASN A 259 6.99 -7.29 11.29
CA ASN A 259 7.45 -6.27 10.37
C ASN A 259 7.14 -4.85 10.88
N SER A 260 5.90 -4.60 11.31
CA SER A 260 5.53 -3.34 11.95
C SER A 260 6.19 -3.14 13.32
N ARG A 261 6.44 -4.22 14.07
CA ARG A 261 7.20 -4.14 15.33
C ARG A 261 8.64 -3.70 15.09
N HIS A 262 9.33 -4.30 14.10
CA HIS A 262 10.70 -3.95 13.75
C HIS A 262 10.81 -2.49 13.34
N TYR A 263 9.93 -2.04 12.43
CA TYR A 263 9.93 -0.65 11.99
C TYR A 263 9.66 0.32 13.15
N THR A 264 8.65 0.04 13.98
CA THR A 264 8.33 0.87 15.16
C THR A 264 9.51 0.94 16.13
N ALA A 265 10.18 -0.18 16.39
CA ALA A 265 11.36 -0.22 17.25
C ALA A 265 12.52 0.58 16.66
N ALA A 266 12.74 0.50 15.35
CA ALA A 266 13.80 1.21 14.65
C ALA A 266 13.58 2.73 14.64
N VAL A 267 12.36 3.20 14.34
CA VAL A 267 12.00 4.63 14.41
C VAL A 267 12.21 5.18 15.82
N ARG A 268 11.70 4.48 16.84
CA ARG A 268 11.88 4.90 18.25
C ARG A 268 13.34 4.90 18.67
N ALA A 269 14.14 3.92 18.24
CA ALA A 269 15.58 3.89 18.51
C ALA A 269 16.33 5.05 17.83
N ALA A 270 15.83 5.53 16.69
CA ALA A 270 16.34 6.73 16.00
C ALA A 270 15.81 8.06 16.60
N GLY A 271 15.00 8.00 17.66
CA GLY A 271 14.42 9.18 18.32
C GLY A 271 13.19 9.75 17.60
N GLY A 272 12.60 9.01 16.66
CA GLY A 272 11.39 9.40 15.96
C GLY A 272 10.10 8.90 16.61
N THR A 273 8.97 9.24 16.00
CA THR A 273 7.64 8.89 16.51
C THR A 273 6.99 7.80 15.66
N ALA A 274 6.65 6.69 16.32
CA ALA A 274 5.90 5.61 15.71
C ALA A 274 4.84 5.08 16.69
N GLU A 275 3.58 5.15 16.29
CA GLU A 275 2.42 4.63 17.01
C GLU A 275 2.01 3.29 16.41
N LEU A 276 1.99 2.21 17.18
CA LEU A 276 1.68 0.87 16.68
C LEU A 276 0.41 0.31 17.33
N HIS A 277 -0.60 0.08 16.50
CA HIS A 277 -1.85 -0.60 16.82
C HIS A 277 -1.81 -2.03 16.29
N LEU A 278 -1.82 -2.99 17.18
CA LEU A 278 -1.94 -4.41 16.85
C LEU A 278 -3.35 -4.88 17.15
N VAL A 279 -4.03 -5.41 16.15
CA VAL A 279 -5.46 -5.68 16.24
C VAL A 279 -5.71 -7.19 16.23
N ASP A 280 -6.21 -7.70 17.35
CA ASP A 280 -6.45 -9.13 17.54
C ASP A 280 -7.55 -9.66 16.60
N GLY A 281 -7.32 -10.84 16.02
CA GLY A 281 -8.25 -11.49 15.10
C GLY A 281 -8.39 -10.89 13.70
N GLU A 282 -7.85 -9.70 13.44
CA GLU A 282 -7.86 -9.07 12.12
C GLU A 282 -6.81 -9.69 11.18
N THR A 283 -7.19 -9.88 9.92
CA THR A 283 -6.35 -10.46 8.86
C THR A 283 -5.72 -9.36 8.00
N HIS A 284 -4.94 -9.76 6.98
CA HIS A 284 -4.23 -8.83 6.10
C HIS A 284 -5.12 -7.76 5.44
N THR A 285 -6.33 -8.14 5.01
CA THR A 285 -7.23 -7.24 4.29
C THR A 285 -8.38 -6.75 5.14
N SER A 286 -8.70 -7.39 6.26
CA SER A 286 -9.91 -7.04 7.02
C SER A 286 -9.89 -5.59 7.50
N LEU A 287 -8.73 -5.07 7.92
CA LEU A 287 -8.56 -3.71 8.45
C LEU A 287 -9.00 -2.58 7.50
N VAL A 288 -9.03 -2.83 6.19
CA VAL A 288 -9.44 -1.83 5.18
C VAL A 288 -10.88 -2.01 4.71
N HIS A 289 -11.61 -2.98 5.25
CA HIS A 289 -12.99 -3.30 4.89
C HIS A 289 -13.96 -2.88 6.00
N ARG A 290 -15.10 -2.27 5.62
CA ARG A 290 -16.14 -1.79 6.56
C ARG A 290 -16.72 -2.87 7.47
N GLN A 291 -16.62 -4.14 7.08
CA GLN A 291 -17.10 -5.29 7.85
C GLN A 291 -16.18 -5.65 9.03
N SER A 292 -14.96 -5.13 9.06
CA SER A 292 -14.05 -5.33 10.19
C SER A 292 -14.58 -4.62 11.44
N PRO A 293 -14.61 -5.30 12.60
CA PRO A 293 -14.86 -4.68 13.90
C PRO A 293 -13.95 -3.48 14.21
N ALA A 294 -12.73 -3.46 13.66
CA ALA A 294 -11.75 -2.41 13.89
C ALA A 294 -11.91 -1.19 12.95
N TYR A 295 -12.68 -1.32 11.87
CA TYR A 295 -12.73 -0.31 10.81
C TYR A 295 -13.15 1.07 11.30
N GLN A 296 -14.15 1.16 12.17
CA GLN A 296 -14.61 2.46 12.70
C GLN A 296 -13.51 3.16 13.51
N GLN A 297 -12.80 2.41 14.36
CA GLN A 297 -11.66 2.94 15.12
C GLN A 297 -10.55 3.44 14.19
N ILE A 298 -10.27 2.70 13.11
CA ILE A 298 -9.26 3.08 12.11
C ILE A 298 -9.67 4.37 11.42
N ILE A 299 -10.87 4.46 10.85
CA ILE A 299 -11.34 5.67 10.17
C ILE A 299 -11.35 6.88 11.11
N GLU A 300 -11.75 6.70 12.37
CA GLU A 300 -11.70 7.77 13.38
C GLU A 300 -10.26 8.24 13.62
N ARG A 301 -9.31 7.32 13.78
CA ARG A 301 -7.90 7.67 13.97
C ARG A 301 -7.31 8.33 12.72
N LEU A 302 -7.60 7.83 11.52
CA LEU A 302 -7.19 8.46 10.25
C LEU A 302 -7.69 9.90 10.16
N THR A 303 -8.95 10.14 10.52
CA THR A 303 -9.55 11.48 10.53
C THR A 303 -8.88 12.39 11.55
N ALA A 304 -8.60 11.87 12.75
CA ALA A 304 -7.91 12.61 13.80
C ALA A 304 -6.48 12.97 13.38
N VAL A 305 -5.73 12.02 12.80
CA VAL A 305 -4.38 12.23 12.29
C VAL A 305 -4.37 13.26 11.16
N ALA A 306 -5.31 13.21 10.21
CA ALA A 306 -5.40 14.19 9.12
C ALA A 306 -5.69 15.63 9.61
N ARG A 307 -6.22 15.80 10.82
CA ARG A 307 -6.58 17.10 11.41
C ARG A 307 -5.68 17.55 12.55
N ALA A 308 -4.72 16.72 12.95
CA ALA A 308 -3.87 17.01 14.09
C ALA A 308 -2.85 18.11 13.74
N GLU A 309 -2.48 18.91 14.73
CA GLU A 309 -1.25 19.69 14.64
C GLU A 309 -0.06 18.72 14.60
N LEU A 310 0.90 18.94 13.70
CA LEU A 310 2.01 18.02 13.47
C LEU A 310 2.86 17.79 14.74
N GLU A 311 3.05 18.83 15.54
CA GLU A 311 3.78 18.76 16.81
C GLU A 311 3.13 17.79 17.78
N LYS A 312 1.79 17.75 17.85
CA LYS A 312 1.08 16.81 18.73
C LYS A 312 1.33 15.36 18.32
N LEU A 313 1.38 15.08 17.02
CA LEU A 313 1.69 13.73 16.53
C LEU A 313 3.14 13.31 16.81
N ARG A 314 4.06 14.26 17.00
CA ARG A 314 5.47 14.00 17.33
C ARG A 314 5.71 13.82 18.83
N ASP A 315 4.73 14.16 19.67
CA ASP A 315 4.81 14.09 21.13
C ASP A 315 4.09 12.84 21.72
N GLU A 316 3.41 12.05 20.89
CA GLU A 316 2.67 10.82 21.26
C GLU A 316 3.54 9.55 21.30
#